data_AF-A0A9D9XR91-F1
#
_entry.id   AF-A0A9D9XR91-F1
#
_cell.length_a   1.000
_cell.length_b   1.000
_cell.length_c   1.000
_cell.angle_alpha   90.00
_cell.angle_beta   90.00
_cell.angle_gamma   90.00
#
_symmetry.space_group_name_H-M   'P 1'
#
loop_
_entity.id
_entity.type
_entity.pdbx_description
1 polymer ?
#
loop_
_entity_poly.entity_id
_entity_poly.type
_entity_poly.pdbx_seq_one_letter_code
_entity_poly.pdbx_strand_id
1 'polypeptide(L)'
;MKNKFLSPISTLLLLSILFVIGGCKKYLDQQPITELGPEAVFSDVSSTYKALAGVYSRLIGDQGYGIRLSLYYPLDNDEMQGPTGAGDNDRRDIARYTAT
;
A
#
# COMPACT_ATOMS: atom_id res chain seq x y z
N MET A 1 39.88 31.62 43.78
CA MET A 1 39.12 30.57 43.06
C MET A 1 38.91 31.07 41.63
N LYS A 2 39.57 30.44 40.65
CA LYS A 2 39.54 30.91 39.25
C LYS A 2 38.28 30.33 38.59
N ASN A 3 37.22 31.13 38.52
CA ASN A 3 36.03 30.80 37.74
C ASN A 3 36.45 30.76 36.27
N LYS A 4 36.72 29.55 35.75
CA LYS A 4 36.95 29.35 34.32
C LYS A 4 35.59 29.51 33.64
N PHE A 5 35.26 30.77 33.32
CA PHE A 5 34.15 31.12 32.46
C PHE A 5 34.30 30.29 31.18
N LEU A 6 33.31 29.44 30.89
CA LEU A 6 33.31 28.57 29.73
C LEU A 6 33.70 29.38 28.48
N SER A 7 34.68 28.86 27.73
CA SER A 7 35.17 29.47 26.50
C SER A 7 34.00 29.78 25.55
N PRO A 8 34.01 30.92 24.83
CA PRO A 8 32.97 31.24 23.84
C PRO A 8 32.85 30.18 22.73
N ILE A 9 33.89 29.36 22.54
CA ILE A 9 33.88 28.23 21.59
C ILE A 9 33.03 27.08 22.12
N SER A 10 33.05 26.84 23.44
CA SER A 10 32.28 25.78 24.09
C SER A 10 30.78 26.06 24.06
N THR A 11 30.37 27.33 24.15
CA THR A 11 28.96 27.72 24.08
C THR A 11 28.43 27.66 22.64
N LEU A 12 29.26 28.02 21.65
CA LEU A 12 28.92 27.90 20.23
C LEU A 12 28.73 26.44 19.79
N LEU A 13 29.58 25.54 20.28
CA LEU A 13 29.47 24.10 20.00
C LEU A 13 28.22 23.49 20.63
N LEU A 14 27.87 23.89 21.85
CA LEU A 14 26.65 23.42 22.52
C LEU A 14 25.39 23.90 21.77
N LEU A 15 25.43 25.13 21.25
CA LEU A 15 24.32 25.70 20.48
C LEU A 15 24.15 25.00 19.13
N SER A 16 25.23 24.66 18.43
CA SER A 16 25.15 23.93 17.15
C SER A 16 24.56 22.53 17.32
N ILE A 17 24.90 21.83 18.40
CA ILE A 17 24.35 20.51 18.73
C ILE A 17 22.84 20.59 18.98
N LEU A 18 22.34 21.63 19.66
CA LEU A 18 20.90 21.84 19.86
C LEU A 18 20.13 22.09 18.56
N PHE A 19 20.74 22.75 17.56
CA PHE A 19 20.11 22.99 16.27
C PHE A 19 20.01 21.72 15.41
N VAL A 20 21.00 20.82 15.47
CA VAL A 20 21.00 19.58 14.67
C VAL A 20 19.93 18.59 15.14
N ILE A 21 19.72 18.45 16.45
CA ILE A 21 18.68 17.55 17.00
C ILE A 21 17.24 18.02 16.74
N GLY A 22 17.01 19.32 16.52
CA GLY A 22 15.68 19.86 16.21
C GLY A 22 15.23 19.70 14.74
N GLY A 23 16.17 19.50 13.81
CA GLY A 23 15.90 19.53 12.36
C GLY A 23 15.31 18.24 11.77
N CYS A 24 15.48 17.09 12.42
CA CYS A 24 15.17 15.78 11.81
C CYS A 24 13.69 15.38 11.82
N LYS A 25 12.80 16.10 12.52
CA LYS A 25 11.37 15.70 12.63
C LYS A 25 10.66 15.63 11.27
N LYS A 26 10.98 16.55 10.35
CA LYS A 26 10.35 16.61 9.03
C LYS A 26 10.77 15.45 8.10
N TYR A 27 11.85 14.74 8.43
CA TYR A 27 12.33 13.59 7.67
C TYR A 27 11.76 12.27 8.19
N LEU A 28 11.30 12.23 9.44
CA LEU A 28 10.71 11.05 10.06
C LEU A 28 9.22 10.89 9.72
N ASP A 29 8.50 12.00 9.59
CA ASP A 29 7.07 12.01 9.25
C ASP A 29 6.86 12.49 7.79
N GLN A 30 7.17 11.62 6.82
CA GLN A 30 6.93 11.91 5.42
C GLN A 30 5.44 11.79 5.10
N GLN A 31 4.83 12.90 4.68
CA GLN A 31 3.44 12.95 4.22
C GLN A 31 3.43 12.94 2.67
N PRO A 32 3.20 11.79 2.02
CA PRO A 32 3.18 11.69 0.57
C PRO A 32 2.02 12.50 -0.01
N ILE A 33 2.30 13.37 -0.99
CA ILE A 33 1.27 14.17 -1.66
C ILE A 33 0.38 13.35 -2.61
N THR A 34 0.83 12.16 -3.02
CA THR A 34 0.17 11.29 -4.00
C THR A 34 -0.59 10.13 -3.37
N GLU A 35 -0.40 9.90 -2.06
CA GLU A 35 -0.97 8.74 -1.37
C GLU A 35 -1.85 9.23 -0.23
N LEU A 36 -3.05 8.68 -0.14
CA LEU A 36 -4.00 9.01 0.90
C LEU A 36 -3.87 7.99 2.03
N GLY A 37 -3.42 8.47 3.19
CA GLY A 37 -3.39 7.65 4.41
C GLY A 37 -4.80 7.35 4.94
N PRO A 38 -4.93 6.37 5.85
CA PRO A 38 -6.19 6.02 6.49
C PRO A 38 -6.89 7.22 7.13
N GLU A 39 -6.15 8.16 7.71
CA GLU A 39 -6.68 9.35 8.38
C GLU A 39 -7.48 10.23 7.41
N ALA A 40 -7.04 10.33 6.16
CA ALA A 40 -7.73 11.08 5.11
C ALA A 40 -8.87 10.26 4.46
N VAL A 41 -8.70 8.95 4.35
CA VAL A 41 -9.73 8.07 3.76
C VAL A 41 -10.94 7.94 4.68
N PHE A 42 -10.71 7.89 5.99
CA PHE A 42 -11.74 7.68 7.02
C PHE A 42 -12.15 8.97 7.75
N SER A 43 -11.80 10.14 7.22
CA SER A 43 -12.14 11.45 7.83
C SER A 43 -13.64 11.74 7.85
N ASP A 44 -14.36 11.27 6.84
CA ASP A 44 -15.78 11.53 6.67
C ASP A 44 -16.44 10.47 5.77
N VAL A 45 -17.78 10.41 5.83
CA VAL A 45 -18.60 9.44 5.11
C VAL A 45 -18.39 9.50 3.59
N SER A 46 -18.26 10.71 3.01
CA SER A 46 -18.12 10.88 1.56
C SER A 46 -16.75 10.38 1.09
N SER A 47 -15.68 10.70 1.82
CA SER A 47 -14.31 10.23 1.52
C SER A 47 -14.22 8.71 1.62
N THR A 48 -14.79 8.12 2.68
CA THR A 48 -14.85 6.66 2.84
C THR A 48 -15.67 6.00 1.74
N TYR A 49 -16.80 6.60 1.33
CA TYR A 49 -17.62 6.07 0.25
C TYR A 49 -16.87 6.03 -1.09
N LYS A 50 -16.09 7.07 -1.40
CA LYS A 50 -15.23 7.08 -2.61
C LYS A 50 -14.19 5.98 -2.58
N ALA A 51 -13.55 5.76 -1.43
CA ALA A 51 -12.59 4.67 -1.27
C ALA A 51 -13.25 3.30 -1.48
N LEU A 52 -14.43 3.08 -0.89
CA LEU A 52 -15.21 1.86 -1.06
C LEU A 52 -15.59 1.62 -2.53
N ALA A 53 -16.05 2.67 -3.24
CA ALA A 53 -16.33 2.59 -4.67
C ALA A 53 -15.09 2.18 -5.48
N GLY A 54 -13.91 2.68 -5.10
CA GLY A 54 -12.63 2.26 -5.68
C GLY A 54 -12.36 0.76 -5.49
N VAL A 55 -12.61 0.23 -4.28
CA VAL A 55 -12.48 -1.22 -4.00
C VAL A 55 -13.41 -2.03 -4.91
N TYR A 56 -14.69 -1.67 -5.00
CA TYR A 56 -15.63 -2.37 -5.88
C TYR A 56 -15.26 -2.26 -7.36
N SER A 57 -14.73 -1.13 -7.80
CA SER A 57 -14.22 -0.95 -9.17
C SER A 57 -13.05 -1.92 -9.48
N ARG A 58 -12.22 -2.26 -8.50
CA ARG A 58 -11.19 -3.29 -8.68
C ARG A 58 -11.78 -4.70 -8.76
N LEU A 59 -12.83 -4.98 -7.98
CA LEU A 59 -13.48 -6.30 -7.94
C LEU A 59 -14.17 -6.67 -9.25
N ILE A 60 -14.64 -5.71 -10.06
CA ILE A 60 -15.29 -6.01 -11.35
C ILE A 60 -14.31 -6.35 -12.48
N GLY A 61 -12.99 -6.20 -12.27
CA GLY A 61 -11.98 -6.48 -13.29
C GLY A 61 -11.80 -7.98 -13.57
N ASP A 62 -11.02 -8.30 -14.61
CA ASP A 62 -10.68 -9.68 -15.02
C ASP A 62 -10.15 -10.51 -13.83
N GLN A 63 -9.27 -9.92 -13.02
CA GLN A 63 -8.69 -10.61 -11.86
C GLN A 63 -9.68 -10.88 -10.73
N GLY A 64 -10.81 -10.19 -10.70
CA GLY A 64 -11.87 -10.37 -9.71
C GLY A 64 -13.05 -11.16 -10.26
N TYR A 65 -14.24 -10.62 -10.01
CA TYR A 65 -15.52 -11.21 -10.42
C TYR A 65 -15.88 -10.92 -11.88
N GLY A 66 -15.05 -10.14 -12.61
CA GLY A 66 -15.27 -9.89 -14.04
C GLY A 66 -15.08 -11.15 -14.90
N ILE A 67 -14.15 -12.04 -14.52
CA ILE A 67 -14.01 -13.34 -15.20
C ILE A 67 -13.45 -14.45 -14.30
N ARG A 68 -12.35 -14.24 -13.57
CA ARG A 68 -11.65 -15.35 -12.91
C ARG A 68 -12.45 -15.99 -11.79
N LEU A 69 -12.89 -15.19 -10.81
CA LEU A 69 -13.64 -15.69 -9.65
C LEU A 69 -15.03 -16.21 -10.05
N SER A 70 -15.67 -15.59 -11.04
CA SER A 70 -17.05 -15.91 -11.43
C SER A 70 -17.14 -16.99 -12.51
N LEU A 71 -16.11 -17.16 -13.33
CA LEU A 71 -16.13 -18.04 -14.50
C LEU A 71 -15.00 -19.06 -14.46
N TYR A 72 -13.73 -18.69 -14.40
CA TYR A 72 -12.67 -19.69 -14.58
C TYR A 72 -12.48 -20.64 -13.40
N TYR A 73 -12.42 -20.14 -12.16
CA TYR A 73 -12.25 -21.03 -11.00
C TYR A 73 -13.41 -22.01 -10.72
N PRO A 74 -14.69 -21.68 -10.99
CA PRO A 74 -15.79 -22.62 -10.74
C PRO A 74 -16.08 -23.60 -11.90
N LEU A 75 -15.45 -23.47 -13.06
CA LEU A 75 -15.67 -24.35 -14.22
C LEU A 75 -14.84 -25.65 -14.14
N ASP A 76 -15.09 -26.57 -15.09
CA ASP A 76 -14.52 -27.92 -15.15
C ASP A 76 -14.97 -28.82 -13.98
N ASN A 77 -16.26 -28.75 -13.69
CA ASN A 77 -16.98 -29.74 -12.86
C ASN A 77 -17.95 -30.56 -13.74
N ASP A 78 -18.76 -31.40 -13.10
CA ASP A 78 -19.76 -32.26 -13.74
C ASP A 78 -20.91 -31.47 -14.40
N GLU A 79 -21.15 -30.24 -13.97
CA GLU A 79 -22.23 -29.38 -14.48
C GLU A 79 -21.77 -28.46 -15.61
N MET A 80 -20.51 -28.04 -15.61
CA MET A 80 -20.01 -26.98 -16.47
C MET A 80 -18.56 -27.22 -16.91
N GLN A 81 -18.32 -27.07 -18.21
CA GLN A 81 -17.00 -27.25 -18.82
C GLN A 81 -16.29 -25.91 -19.05
N GLY A 82 -15.01 -25.88 -18.65
CA GLY A 82 -14.08 -24.78 -18.90
C GLY A 82 -13.52 -24.76 -20.34
N PRO A 83 -12.62 -23.82 -20.64
CA PRO A 83 -11.98 -23.73 -21.94
C PRO A 83 -11.27 -25.04 -22.33
N THR A 84 -11.39 -25.45 -23.61
CA THR A 84 -10.75 -26.66 -24.14
C THR A 84 -9.55 -26.34 -25.01
N GLY A 85 -8.68 -27.34 -25.22
CA GLY A 85 -7.47 -27.22 -26.02
C GLY A 85 -6.21 -27.62 -25.25
N ALA A 86 -5.05 -27.44 -25.88
CA ALA A 86 -3.76 -27.62 -25.23
C ALA A 86 -3.54 -26.53 -24.17
N GLY A 87 -2.88 -26.88 -23.06
CA GLY A 87 -2.50 -25.89 -22.05
C GLY A 87 -1.58 -24.82 -22.63
N ASP A 88 -1.78 -23.57 -22.20
CA ASP A 88 -0.99 -22.40 -22.59
C ASP A 88 -0.37 -21.65 -21.41
N ASN A 89 -0.51 -22.17 -20.21
CA ASN A 89 -0.17 -21.55 -18.94
C ASN A 89 -0.81 -20.16 -18.76
N ASP A 90 -1.96 -19.93 -19.41
CA ASP A 90 -2.80 -18.74 -19.27
C ASP A 90 -4.24 -19.16 -18.94
N ARG A 91 -5.25 -18.52 -19.53
CA ARG A 91 -6.65 -18.62 -19.13
C ARG A 91 -7.23 -20.04 -19.21
N ARG A 92 -6.69 -20.89 -20.10
CA ARG A 92 -7.18 -22.27 -20.26
C ARG A 92 -6.82 -23.17 -19.08
N ASP A 93 -5.73 -22.86 -18.39
CA ASP A 93 -5.21 -23.70 -17.32
C ASP A 93 -5.69 -23.25 -15.93
N ILE A 94 -6.36 -22.09 -15.83
CA ILE A 94 -6.84 -21.52 -14.56
C ILE A 94 -7.87 -22.42 -13.86
N ALA A 95 -8.80 -23.02 -14.61
CA ALA A 95 -9.85 -23.89 -14.07
C ALA A 95 -9.30 -25.24 -13.58
N ARG A 96 -8.13 -25.65 -14.11
CA ARG A 96 -7.56 -26.98 -13.92
C ARG A 96 -6.31 -26.93 -13.06
N TYR A 97 -6.38 -26.22 -11.94
CA TYR A 97 -5.26 -26.19 -10.99
C TYR A 97 -4.92 -27.62 -10.54
N THR A 98 -3.81 -28.14 -11.05
CA THR A 98 -3.22 -29.39 -10.59
C THR A 98 -2.17 -29.05 -9.54
N ALA A 99 -2.47 -29.27 -8.26
CA ALA A 99 -1.44 -29.31 -7.23
C ALA A 99 -0.57 -30.55 -7.49
N THR A 100 0.64 -30.36 -8.04
CA THR A 100 1.71 -31.36 -8.04
C THR A 100 2.48 -31.34 -6.73
#